data_AF-A0A151DYK3-F1
#
_entry.id   AF-A0A151DYK3-F1
#
_cell.length_a   1.000
_cell.length_b   1.000
_cell.length_c   1.000
_cell.angle_alpha   90.00
_cell.angle_beta   90.00
_cell.angle_gamma   90.00
#
_symmetry.space_group_name_H-M   'P 1'
#
loop_
_entity.id
_entity.type
_entity.pdbx_description
1 polymer ?
#
loop_
_entity_poly.entity_id
_entity_poly.type
_entity_poly.pdbx_seq_one_letter_code
_entity_poly.pdbx_strand_id
1 'polypeptide(L)'
;MKVGAPCYGCTPEEPCGKYYIVSLWNHVNLGFSLKGLTKKQQKLFQGSGKTMEHIKVYSLADINEKQIIRPLEMIHGIKLSWTAR
;
A
#
# COMPACT_ATOMS: atom_id res chain seq x y z
N MET A 1 1.30 11.55 11.80
CA MET A 1 0.55 11.97 10.60
C MET A 1 1.31 13.10 9.93
N LYS A 2 1.89 12.87 8.74
CA LYS A 2 2.72 13.89 8.05
C LYS A 2 1.96 14.61 6.92
N VAL A 3 0.79 14.09 6.49
CA VAL A 3 0.05 14.55 5.29
C VAL A 3 -1.49 14.51 5.44
N GLY A 4 -2.03 14.53 6.66
CA GLY A 4 -3.48 14.52 6.88
C GLY A 4 -4.20 13.21 6.53
N ALA A 5 -3.45 12.15 6.23
CA ALA A 5 -3.97 10.81 6.00
C ALA A 5 -3.47 9.83 7.09
N PRO A 6 -4.28 8.82 7.48
CA PRO A 6 -3.82 7.71 8.29
C PRO A 6 -2.70 6.93 7.59
N CYS A 7 -1.57 6.80 8.28
CA CYS A 7 -0.45 5.95 7.88
C CYS A 7 -0.32 4.79 8.86
N TYR A 8 0.10 3.63 8.36
CA TYR A 8 0.15 2.38 9.11
C TYR A 8 1.53 1.75 9.01
N GLY A 9 1.92 0.99 10.04
CA GLY A 9 3.24 0.31 10.07
C GLY A 9 4.42 1.27 10.27
N CYS A 10 4.24 2.37 11.00
CA CYS A 10 5.32 3.33 11.27
C CYS A 10 6.43 2.69 12.13
N THR A 11 7.69 2.94 11.75
CA THR A 11 8.88 2.59 12.54
C THR A 11 9.79 3.83 12.66
N PRO A 12 10.82 3.82 13.53
CA PRO A 12 11.81 4.90 13.57
C PRO A 12 12.47 5.15 12.19
N GLU A 13 12.71 4.08 11.42
CA GLU A 13 13.29 4.14 10.09
C GLU A 13 12.25 4.57 9.04
N GLU A 14 10.97 4.33 9.28
CA GLU A 14 9.86 4.62 8.37
C GLU A 14 8.75 5.43 9.06
N PRO A 15 9.02 6.70 9.43
CA PRO A 15 8.09 7.50 10.22
C PRO A 15 6.82 7.91 9.46
N CYS A 16 6.83 7.78 8.13
CA CYS A 16 5.66 8.02 7.27
C CYS A 16 4.75 6.78 7.14
N GLY A 17 5.11 5.64 7.73
CA GLY A 17 4.40 4.37 7.63
C GLY A 17 4.73 3.56 6.37
N LYS A 18 4.49 2.25 6.45
CA LYS A 18 4.63 1.29 5.34
C LYS A 18 3.52 1.44 4.31
N TYR A 19 2.32 1.85 4.72
CA TYR A 19 1.21 2.10 3.81
C TYR A 19 0.27 3.18 4.35
N TYR A 20 -0.57 3.74 3.47
CA TYR A 20 -1.59 4.72 3.83
C TYR A 20 -2.89 4.48 3.07
N ILE A 21 -3.97 5.06 3.60
CA ILE A 21 -5.26 5.15 2.94
C ILE A 21 -5.65 6.63 2.94
N VAL A 22 -5.92 7.20 1.77
CA VAL A 22 -6.39 8.59 1.66
C VAL A 22 -7.56 8.67 0.71
N SER A 23 -8.61 9.35 1.15
CA SER A 23 -9.73 9.74 0.30
C SER A 23 -9.35 11.01 -0.45
N LEU A 24 -9.36 10.93 -1.78
CA LEU A 24 -9.29 12.07 -2.67
C LEU A 24 -10.69 12.36 -3.24
N TRP A 25 -10.80 13.43 -4.03
CA TRP A 25 -12.11 13.93 -4.46
C TRP A 25 -12.97 12.91 -5.24
N ASN A 26 -12.36 11.99 -6.01
CA ASN A 26 -13.07 10.97 -6.80
C ASN A 26 -12.57 9.53 -6.63
N HIS A 27 -11.64 9.27 -5.72
CA HIS A 27 -11.11 7.93 -5.49
C HIS A 27 -10.41 7.83 -4.15
N VAL A 28 -10.19 6.60 -3.71
CA VAL A 28 -9.30 6.28 -2.60
C VAL A 28 -7.95 5.85 -3.15
N ASN A 29 -6.87 6.39 -2.60
CA ASN A 29 -5.52 5.87 -2.81
C ASN A 29 -5.14 4.94 -1.65
N LEU A 30 -4.79 3.70 -1.98
CA LEU A 30 -4.01 2.82 -1.11
C LEU A 30 -2.56 2.89 -1.54
N GLY A 31 -1.72 3.57 -0.76
CA GLY A 31 -0.30 3.70 -1.06
C GLY A 31 0.57 2.78 -0.23
N PHE A 32 1.63 2.25 -0.82
CA PHE A 32 2.58 1.29 -0.23
C PHE A 32 4.00 1.79 -0.43
N SER A 33 4.82 1.68 0.62
CA SER A 33 6.22 2.03 0.58
C SER A 33 7.03 1.01 -0.20
N LEU A 34 7.93 1.52 -1.04
CA LEU A 34 8.91 0.71 -1.76
C LEU A 34 10.19 0.50 -0.94
N LYS A 35 10.29 1.11 0.24
CA LYS A 35 11.45 1.02 1.11
C LYS A 35 11.65 -0.43 1.57
N GLY A 36 12.89 -0.90 1.51
CA GLY A 36 13.25 -2.28 1.88
C GLY A 36 12.86 -3.35 0.85
N LEU A 37 12.14 -2.99 -0.23
CA LEU A 37 11.82 -3.92 -1.30
C LEU A 37 12.97 -4.04 -2.30
N THR A 38 13.21 -5.27 -2.78
CA THR A 38 14.14 -5.51 -3.89
C THR A 38 13.60 -4.93 -5.20
N LYS A 39 14.49 -4.64 -6.17
CA LYS A 39 14.07 -4.21 -7.52
C LYS A 39 13.09 -5.20 -8.18
N LYS A 40 13.21 -6.51 -7.90
CA LYS A 40 12.30 -7.54 -8.42
C LYS A 40 10.90 -7.41 -7.80
N GLN A 41 10.80 -7.13 -6.50
CA GLN A 41 9.53 -6.88 -5.82
C GLN A 41 8.90 -5.56 -6.26
N GLN A 42 9.70 -4.49 -6.42
CA GLN A 42 9.21 -3.20 -6.91
C GLN A 42 8.58 -3.32 -8.31
N LYS A 43 9.15 -4.14 -9.21
CA LYS A 43 8.57 -4.42 -10.54
C LYS A 43 7.20 -5.11 -10.51
N LEU A 44 6.76 -5.64 -9.37
CA LEU A 44 5.42 -6.23 -9.22
C LEU A 44 4.34 -5.18 -8.99
N PHE A 45 4.73 -3.94 -8.66
CA PHE A 45 3.83 -2.80 -8.61
C PHE A 45 3.67 -2.20 -10.01
N GLN A 46 2.47 -1.71 -10.32
CA GLN A 46 2.10 -1.26 -11.66
C GLN A 46 2.35 0.24 -11.93
N GLY A 47 3.09 0.95 -11.08
CA GLY A 47 3.36 2.38 -11.25
C GLY A 47 4.82 2.75 -11.44
N SER A 48 5.07 4.06 -11.44
CA SER A 48 6.39 4.67 -11.64
C SER A 48 6.83 5.54 -10.46
N GLY A 49 6.22 5.34 -9.30
CA GLY A 49 6.54 6.03 -8.06
C GLY A 49 7.94 5.70 -7.58
N LYS A 50 8.73 6.73 -7.24
CA LYS A 50 10.11 6.55 -6.78
C LYS A 50 10.19 6.03 -5.33
N THR A 51 9.20 6.34 -4.52
CA THR A 51 9.20 6.08 -3.06
C THR A 51 8.00 5.27 -2.63
N MET A 52 6.83 5.56 -3.20
CA MET A 52 5.56 4.89 -2.90
C MET A 52 4.88 4.52 -4.20
N GLU A 53 4.20 3.38 -4.20
CA GLU A 53 3.25 3.01 -5.25
C GLU A 53 1.84 3.04 -4.70
N HIS A 54 0.84 3.29 -5.54
CA HIS A 54 -0.55 3.33 -5.08
C HIS A 54 -1.51 2.64 -6.03
N ILE A 55 -2.53 2.05 -5.42
CA ILE A 55 -3.72 1.54 -6.11
C ILE A 55 -4.81 2.59 -5.95
N LYS A 56 -5.50 2.89 -7.04
CA LYS A 56 -6.66 3.77 -7.05
C LYS A 56 -7.92 2.93 -7.04
N VAL A 57 -8.83 3.23 -6.12
CA VAL A 57 -10.15 2.60 -6.02
C VAL A 57 -11.18 3.69 -6.25
N TYR A 58 -11.85 3.67 -7.41
CA TYR A 58 -12.87 4.66 -7.79
C TYR A 58 -14.26 4.24 -7.33
N SER A 59 -14.48 2.93 -7.16
CA SER A 59 -15.75 2.34 -6.76
C SER A 59 -15.55 1.03 -5.99
N LEU A 60 -16.61 0.52 -5.36
CA LEU A 60 -16.59 -0.78 -4.69
C LEU A 60 -16.25 -1.94 -5.66
N ALA A 61 -16.63 -1.83 -6.93
CA ALA A 61 -16.34 -2.84 -7.95
C ALA A 61 -14.84 -2.92 -8.29
N ASP A 62 -14.07 -1.87 -8.02
CA ASP A 62 -12.62 -1.85 -8.24
C ASP A 62 -11.84 -2.51 -7.10
N ILE A 63 -12.51 -2.84 -5.98
CA ILE A 63 -11.85 -3.48 -4.84
C ILE A 63 -11.44 -4.89 -5.23
N ASN A 64 -10.14 -5.08 -5.45
CA ASN A 64 -9.54 -6.37 -5.73
C ASN A 64 -8.63 -6.79 -4.58
N GLU A 65 -9.11 -7.72 -3.77
CA GLU A 65 -8.41 -8.22 -2.59
C GLU A 65 -6.97 -8.69 -2.90
N LYS A 66 -6.77 -9.43 -3.99
CA LYS A 66 -5.44 -9.94 -4.37
C LYS A 66 -4.46 -8.81 -4.67
N GLN A 67 -4.94 -7.73 -5.29
CA GLN A 67 -4.12 -6.56 -5.57
C GLN A 67 -3.78 -5.78 -4.30
N ILE A 68 -4.56 -5.89 -3.22
CA ILE A 68 -4.31 -5.22 -1.94
C ILE A 68 -3.43 -6.07 -1.02
N ILE A 69 -3.76 -7.35 -0.85
CA ILE A 69 -3.07 -8.26 0.08
C ILE A 69 -1.63 -8.50 -0.33
N ARG A 70 -1.36 -8.72 -1.63
CA ARG A 70 0.00 -9.04 -2.09
C ARG A 70 1.01 -7.91 -1.78
N PRO A 71 0.73 -6.62 -2.04
CA PRO A 71 1.55 -5.52 -1.53
C PRO A 71 1.75 -5.51 -0.01
N LEU A 72 0.68 -5.74 0.77
CA LEU A 72 0.76 -5.76 2.24
C LEU A 72 1.70 -6.87 2.73
N GLU A 73 1.58 -8.07 2.17
CA GLU A 73 2.48 -9.19 2.47
C GLU A 73 3.95 -8.83 2.17
N MET A 74 4.20 -8.18 1.03
CA MET A 74 5.56 -7.79 0.63
C MET A 74 6.19 -6.76 1.57
N ILE A 75 5.47 -5.69 1.93
CA ILE A 75 6.03 -4.63 2.80
C ILE A 75 6.15 -5.05 4.27
N HIS A 76 5.37 -6.06 4.69
CA HIS A 76 5.46 -6.62 6.04
C HIS A 76 6.40 -7.84 6.12
N GLY A 77 6.76 -8.45 4.99
CA GLY A 77 7.59 -9.66 4.97
C GLY A 77 6.87 -10.87 5.59
N ILE A 78 5.55 -10.91 5.52
CA ILE A 78 4.71 -11.96 6.09
C ILE A 78 3.74 -12.50 5.05
N LYS A 79 3.18 -13.69 5.31
CA LYS A 79 2.05 -14.21 4.56
C LYS A 79 0.78 -13.99 5.37
N LEU A 80 -0.19 -13.28 4.81
CA LEU A 80 -1.46 -13.00 5.46
C LEU A 80 -2.40 -14.18 5.19
N SER A 81 -2.82 -14.88 6.24
CA SER A 81 -3.95 -15.81 6.14
C SER A 81 -5.22 -15.01 6.38
N TRP A 82 -5.89 -14.59 5.29
CA TRP A 82 -7.22 -13.99 5.40
C TRP A 82 -8.26 -15.09 5.23
N THR A 83 -9.09 -15.29 6.25
CA THR A 83 -10.34 -16.06 6.16
C THR A 83 -11.48 -15.07 6.17
N ALA A 84 -12.13 -14.90 5.01
CA ALA A 84 -13.40 -14.20 4.92
C ALA A 84 -14.39 -14.85 5.92
N ARG A 85 -14.91 -14.07 6.87
CA ARG A 85 -16.07 -14.47 7.65
C ARG A 85 -17.32 -13.87 7.02
#